data_AF-A0A560DZA0-F1
#
_entry.id   AF-A0A560DZA0-F1
#
_cell.length_a   1.000
_cell.length_b   1.000
_cell.length_c   1.000
_cell.angle_alpha   90.00
_cell.angle_beta   90.00
_cell.angle_gamma   90.00
#
_symmetry.space_group_name_H-M   'P 1'
#
loop_
_entity.id
_entity.type
_entity.pdbx_description
1 polymer ?
#
loop_
_entity_poly.entity_id
_entity_poly.type
_entity_poly.pdbx_seq_one_letter_code
_entity_poly.pdbx_strand_id
1 'polypeptide(L)'
;MAIKALSLAEFLSASNLPDLLNLPWVHSTASQNLFDILSSQRILATPCTVFKGEELCYLFVGRPAYKTPSVPNPSSWQLPVAFVVRFRKPPPLKHVHPFDSGAFFNKRLPTYITNFQLERFDLASNPALMGRLVSLMFKTPARYMSREPVGDYEFKNDNNLDMRHQEILALAKLYRDNSSAEFDDRAAAIEIAIEEDIELTKDNILGVVIPGEYARVPKLVREMKTFAPMVKTYDLQPLSTASHFGNLYDCVAEIYKKSGIKY
;
A
#
# COMPACT_ATOMS: atom_id res chain seq x y z
N MET A 1 -11.76 -21.67 31.41
CA MET A 1 -11.01 -21.13 30.26
C MET A 1 -10.98 -19.62 30.42
N ALA A 2 -9.81 -18.97 30.39
CA ALA A 2 -9.74 -17.51 30.50
C ALA A 2 -10.27 -16.87 29.21
N ILE A 3 -11.10 -15.84 29.35
CA ILE A 3 -11.58 -15.04 28.21
C ILE A 3 -10.41 -14.17 27.75
N LYS A 4 -9.92 -14.37 26.51
CA LYS A 4 -8.79 -13.63 25.91
C LYS A 4 -9.25 -12.89 24.65
N ALA A 5 -8.71 -11.71 24.42
CA ALA A 5 -8.84 -11.01 23.15
C ALA A 5 -8.02 -11.70 22.04
N LEU A 6 -8.56 -11.75 20.82
CA LEU A 6 -7.89 -12.32 19.66
C LEU A 6 -7.16 -11.22 18.89
N SER A 7 -5.93 -11.51 18.45
CA SER A 7 -5.24 -10.65 17.49
C SER A 7 -5.84 -10.79 16.09
N LEU A 8 -5.53 -9.84 15.21
CA LEU A 8 -5.95 -9.90 13.81
C LEU A 8 -5.42 -11.18 13.12
N ALA A 9 -4.14 -11.50 13.32
CA ALA A 9 -3.51 -12.67 12.74
C ALA A 9 -4.11 -13.99 13.28
N GLU A 10 -4.40 -14.07 14.59
CA GLU A 10 -5.06 -15.23 15.21
C GLU A 10 -6.45 -15.46 14.57
N PHE A 11 -7.25 -14.39 14.45
CA PHE A 11 -8.57 -14.47 13.83
C PHE A 11 -8.52 -14.87 12.36
N LEU A 12 -7.69 -14.21 11.54
CA LEU A 12 -7.59 -14.49 10.11
C LEU A 12 -7.06 -15.91 9.85
N SER A 13 -6.13 -16.40 10.66
CA SER A 13 -5.59 -17.75 10.55
C SER A 13 -6.65 -18.83 10.81
N ALA A 14 -7.52 -18.60 11.81
CA ALA A 14 -8.61 -19.51 12.15
C ALA A 14 -9.83 -19.41 11.21
N SER A 15 -9.93 -18.34 10.41
CA SER A 15 -11.03 -18.15 9.46
C SER A 15 -10.89 -19.02 8.20
N ASN A 16 -12.03 -19.38 7.61
CA ASN A 16 -12.11 -20.04 6.29
C ASN A 16 -12.24 -19.04 5.14
N LEU A 17 -11.76 -17.80 5.34
CA LEU A 17 -11.83 -16.78 4.31
C LEU A 17 -10.90 -17.12 3.13
N PRO A 18 -11.32 -16.83 1.89
CA PRO A 18 -10.47 -17.08 0.73
C PRO A 18 -9.26 -16.14 0.73
N ASP A 19 -8.13 -16.65 0.24
CA ASP A 19 -6.96 -15.84 -0.12
C ASP A 19 -7.15 -15.33 -1.55
N LEU A 20 -7.68 -14.11 -1.68
CA LEU A 20 -8.00 -13.50 -2.99
C LEU A 20 -6.89 -12.61 -3.53
N LEU A 21 -5.71 -12.57 -2.89
CA LEU A 21 -4.73 -11.55 -3.21
C LEU A 21 -3.88 -11.94 -4.43
N ASN A 22 -4.14 -11.26 -5.55
CA ASN A 22 -3.33 -11.32 -6.77
C ASN A 22 -2.81 -9.93 -7.19
N LEU A 23 -2.87 -8.96 -6.28
CA LEU A 23 -2.44 -7.59 -6.54
C LEU A 23 -0.92 -7.46 -6.46
N PRO A 24 -0.28 -6.75 -7.41
CA PRO A 24 1.13 -6.37 -7.30
C PRO A 24 1.40 -5.52 -6.06
N TRP A 25 2.67 -5.37 -5.72
CA TRP A 25 3.08 -4.41 -4.70
C TRP A 25 3.45 -3.10 -5.39
N VAL A 26 3.28 -1.98 -4.71
CA VAL A 26 3.58 -0.66 -5.27
C VAL A 26 4.49 0.08 -4.32
N HIS A 27 5.64 0.51 -4.83
CA HIS A 27 6.51 1.44 -4.13
C HIS A 27 6.24 2.85 -4.67
N SER A 28 5.89 3.78 -3.79
CA SER A 28 5.68 5.18 -4.17
C SER A 28 6.56 6.12 -3.39
N THR A 29 7.09 7.12 -4.08
CA THR A 29 8.07 8.07 -3.54
C THR A 29 7.97 9.40 -4.27
N ALA A 30 8.62 10.45 -3.77
CA ALA A 30 8.69 11.73 -4.48
C ALA A 30 9.52 11.60 -5.76
N SER A 31 9.13 12.29 -6.82
CA SER A 31 9.84 12.28 -8.10
C SER A 31 11.28 12.81 -8.00
N GLN A 32 11.60 13.61 -6.98
CA GLN A 32 12.98 14.02 -6.70
C GLN A 32 13.93 12.82 -6.46
N ASN A 33 13.41 11.71 -5.93
CA ASN A 33 14.20 10.50 -5.64
C ASN A 33 14.39 9.60 -6.87
N LEU A 34 13.75 9.95 -8.01
CA LEU A 34 13.74 9.11 -9.20
C LEU A 34 15.14 8.89 -9.78
N PHE A 35 15.95 9.94 -9.85
CA PHE A 35 17.29 9.84 -10.42
C PHE A 35 18.24 9.02 -9.54
N ASP A 36 18.07 9.06 -8.21
CA ASP A 36 18.84 8.23 -7.29
C ASP A 36 18.49 6.75 -7.45
N ILE A 37 17.20 6.44 -7.59
CA ILE A 37 16.72 5.07 -7.87
C ILE A 37 17.24 4.57 -9.23
N LEU A 38 17.21 5.41 -10.27
CA LEU A 38 17.70 5.03 -11.60
C LEU A 38 19.23 4.88 -11.64
N SER A 39 19.97 5.73 -10.92
CA SER A 39 21.43 5.65 -10.89
C SER A 39 21.93 4.44 -10.12
N SER A 40 21.25 4.08 -9.02
CA SER A 40 21.54 2.86 -8.25
C SER A 40 20.98 1.58 -8.88
N GLN A 41 20.07 1.71 -9.87
CA GLN A 41 19.34 0.61 -10.50
C GLN A 41 18.53 -0.22 -9.48
N ARG A 42 18.19 0.37 -8.33
CA ARG A 42 17.53 -0.30 -7.21
C ARG A 42 16.60 0.65 -6.46
N ILE A 43 15.53 0.10 -5.89
CA ILE A 43 14.81 0.75 -4.78
C ILE A 43 15.48 0.24 -3.51
N LEU A 44 16.17 1.14 -2.81
CA LEU A 44 17.00 0.78 -1.66
C LEU A 44 16.14 0.57 -0.41
N ALA A 45 16.47 -0.47 0.35
CA ALA A 45 16.09 -0.56 1.75
C ALA A 45 16.82 0.55 2.53
N THR A 46 16.11 1.24 3.42
CA THR A 46 16.68 2.39 4.16
C THR A 46 16.40 2.27 5.66
N PRO A 47 17.25 2.87 6.52
CA PRO A 47 17.06 2.85 7.95
C PRO A 47 15.66 3.31 8.39
N CYS A 48 14.99 2.46 9.15
CA CYS A 48 13.63 2.70 9.61
C CYS A 48 13.57 3.46 10.94
N THR A 49 12.67 4.43 11.03
CA THR A 49 12.41 5.18 12.29
C THR A 49 11.38 4.51 13.19
N VAL A 50 10.53 3.62 12.65
CA VAL A 50 9.52 2.85 13.38
C VAL A 50 10.14 1.59 13.97
N PHE A 51 10.77 0.77 13.12
CA PHE A 51 11.47 -0.46 13.48
C PHE A 51 12.98 -0.18 13.61
N LYS A 52 13.37 0.32 14.77
CA LYS A 52 14.75 0.80 15.00
C LYS A 52 15.78 -0.31 14.77
N GLY A 53 16.80 0.01 13.97
CA GLY A 53 17.89 -0.91 13.65
C GLY A 53 17.63 -1.78 12.42
N GLU A 54 16.47 -1.64 11.79
CA GLU A 54 16.15 -2.34 10.54
C GLU A 54 16.31 -1.40 9.34
N GLU A 55 16.79 -1.96 8.23
CA GLU A 55 16.78 -1.32 6.92
C GLU A 55 15.63 -1.92 6.11
N LEU A 56 14.66 -1.09 5.74
CA LEU A 56 13.40 -1.55 5.16
C LEU A 56 13.10 -0.84 3.84
N CYS A 57 12.61 -1.63 2.87
CA CYS A 57 11.95 -1.13 1.68
C CYS A 57 10.43 -1.28 1.87
N TYR A 58 9.71 -0.15 1.81
CA TYR A 58 8.26 -0.09 2.00
C TYR A 58 7.51 -0.17 0.69
N LEU A 59 6.46 -0.99 0.66
CA LEU A 59 5.53 -1.12 -0.44
C LEU A 59 4.10 -1.18 0.09
N PHE A 60 3.13 -0.97 -0.79
CA PHE A 60 1.73 -1.18 -0.50
C PHE A 60 1.12 -2.21 -1.45
N VAL A 61 0.21 -3.02 -0.93
CA VAL A 61 -0.50 -4.02 -1.73
C VAL A 61 -1.48 -3.32 -2.65
N GLY A 62 -1.28 -3.45 -3.96
CA GLY A 62 -2.18 -3.02 -5.03
C GLY A 62 -2.30 -1.51 -5.24
N ARG A 63 -2.03 -0.70 -4.22
CA ARG A 63 -2.37 0.73 -4.19
C ARG A 63 -1.08 1.54 -4.13
N PRO A 64 -0.91 2.61 -4.94
CA PRO A 64 0.28 3.46 -4.85
C PRO A 64 0.39 4.19 -3.49
N ALA A 65 -0.74 4.48 -2.83
CA ALA A 65 -0.79 4.80 -1.40
C ALA A 65 0.37 5.71 -0.93
N TYR A 66 0.31 7.01 -1.28
CA TYR A 66 1.39 7.96 -1.00
C TYR A 66 0.83 9.27 -0.43
N LYS A 67 1.49 9.82 0.60
CA LYS A 67 1.15 11.12 1.21
C LYS A 67 2.28 12.11 1.04
N THR A 68 1.92 13.28 0.54
CA THR A 68 2.69 14.51 0.77
C THR A 68 1.81 15.55 1.39
N PRO A 69 2.39 16.55 2.10
CA PRO A 69 1.68 17.78 2.38
C PRO A 69 1.01 18.31 1.10
N SER A 70 -0.23 18.80 1.25
CA SER A 70 -0.93 19.43 0.13
C SER A 70 -0.23 20.75 -0.19
N VAL A 71 0.45 20.80 -1.33
CA VAL A 71 1.14 22.01 -1.81
C VAL A 71 0.37 22.55 -3.02
N PRO A 72 0.01 23.84 -3.05
CA PRO A 72 -0.58 24.46 -4.24
C PRO A 72 0.48 24.57 -5.34
N ASN A 73 0.10 24.26 -6.58
CA ASN A 73 0.98 24.35 -7.76
C ASN A 73 2.33 23.64 -7.57
N PRO A 74 2.33 22.32 -7.28
CA PRO A 74 3.56 21.58 -7.08
C PRO A 74 4.39 21.55 -8.37
N SER A 75 5.71 21.64 -8.20
CA SER A 75 6.64 21.33 -9.29
C SER A 75 6.69 19.83 -9.55
N SER A 76 7.12 19.42 -10.74
CA SER A 76 7.15 18.01 -11.15
C SER A 76 7.95 17.12 -10.20
N TRP A 77 9.05 17.60 -9.61
CA TRP A 77 9.85 16.85 -8.63
C TRP A 77 9.16 16.64 -7.27
N GLN A 78 8.15 17.44 -6.95
CA GLN A 78 7.36 17.32 -5.71
C GLN A 78 6.18 16.34 -5.87
N LEU A 79 5.89 15.92 -7.09
CA LEU A 79 4.83 14.95 -7.39
C LEU A 79 5.30 13.51 -7.15
N PRO A 80 4.39 12.55 -6.91
CA PRO A 80 4.76 11.16 -6.71
C PRO A 80 5.27 10.45 -7.97
N VAL A 81 6.10 9.44 -7.80
CA VAL A 81 6.29 8.35 -8.76
C VAL A 81 5.83 7.04 -8.13
N ALA A 82 5.42 6.08 -8.94
CA ALA A 82 5.07 4.75 -8.47
C ALA A 82 5.77 3.67 -9.31
N PHE A 83 6.39 2.71 -8.64
CA PHE A 83 6.93 1.49 -9.23
C PHE A 83 5.97 0.35 -8.89
N VAL A 84 5.36 -0.22 -9.93
CA VAL A 84 4.51 -1.39 -9.80
C VAL A 84 5.39 -2.63 -9.87
N VAL A 85 5.54 -3.30 -8.73
CA VAL A 85 6.45 -4.40 -8.51
C VAL A 85 5.69 -5.72 -8.49
N ARG A 86 6.15 -6.70 -9.28
CA ARG A 86 5.65 -8.07 -9.23
C ARG A 86 6.82 -9.02 -9.38
N PHE A 87 7.22 -9.59 -8.26
CA PHE A 87 8.29 -10.57 -8.23
C PHE A 87 7.82 -11.91 -8.81
N ARG A 88 8.72 -12.57 -9.55
CA ARG A 88 8.56 -14.00 -9.87
C ARG A 88 8.62 -14.85 -8.60
N LYS A 89 9.54 -14.50 -7.69
CA LYS A 89 9.66 -15.08 -6.35
C LYS A 89 9.75 -13.92 -5.36
N PRO A 90 8.69 -13.64 -4.59
CA PRO A 90 8.70 -12.55 -3.63
C PRO A 90 9.79 -12.73 -2.57
N PRO A 91 10.46 -11.66 -2.13
CA PRO A 91 11.37 -11.69 -0.99
C PRO A 91 10.59 -12.00 0.31
N PRO A 92 11.27 -12.46 1.38
CA PRO A 92 10.65 -12.65 2.68
C PRO A 92 10.00 -11.37 3.19
N LEU A 93 8.79 -11.48 3.69
CA LEU A 93 8.08 -10.37 4.32
C LEU A 93 8.61 -10.19 5.73
N LYS A 94 9.06 -8.97 6.05
CA LYS A 94 9.55 -8.64 7.39
C LYS A 94 8.42 -8.15 8.29
N HIS A 95 7.61 -7.21 7.78
CA HIS A 95 6.42 -6.69 8.45
C HIS A 95 5.28 -6.55 7.44
N VAL A 96 4.05 -6.82 7.89
CA VAL A 96 2.85 -6.60 7.08
C VAL A 96 1.76 -6.00 7.95
N HIS A 97 1.38 -4.76 7.70
CA HIS A 97 0.38 -4.05 8.50
C HIS A 97 -0.82 -3.66 7.66
N PRO A 98 -2.04 -3.65 8.24
CA PRO A 98 -3.27 -3.30 7.52
C PRO A 98 -3.45 -1.77 7.35
N PHE A 99 -2.40 -0.99 7.58
CA PHE A 99 -2.35 0.47 7.48
C PHE A 99 -0.89 0.93 7.45
N ASP A 100 -0.64 2.22 7.18
CA ASP A 100 0.66 2.88 7.35
C ASP A 100 1.17 2.76 8.80
N SER A 101 2.17 1.91 9.03
CA SER A 101 2.74 1.67 10.36
C SER A 101 3.43 2.90 10.94
N GLY A 102 3.99 3.77 10.07
CA GLY A 102 4.55 5.05 10.46
C GLY A 102 3.49 6.03 10.97
N ALA A 103 2.32 6.08 10.33
CA ALA A 103 1.19 6.87 10.81
C ALA A 103 0.66 6.34 12.14
N PHE A 104 0.57 5.02 12.30
CA PHE A 104 0.19 4.38 13.56
C PHE A 104 1.17 4.74 14.69
N PHE A 105 2.46 4.50 14.49
CA PHE A 105 3.52 4.72 15.48
C PHE A 105 3.58 6.19 15.93
N ASN A 106 3.42 7.13 14.99
CA ASN A 106 3.42 8.56 15.27
C ASN A 106 2.06 9.11 15.75
N LYS A 107 1.10 8.24 16.12
CA LYS A 107 -0.24 8.61 16.59
C LYS A 107 -1.01 9.53 15.63
N ARG A 108 -0.76 9.37 14.33
CA ARG A 108 -1.47 10.07 13.24
C ARG A 108 -2.68 9.30 12.75
N LEU A 109 -3.04 8.19 13.38
CA LEU A 109 -4.30 7.47 13.20
C LEU A 109 -5.18 7.67 14.45
N PRO A 110 -6.51 7.46 14.37
CA PRO A 110 -7.41 7.63 15.51
C PRO A 110 -6.97 6.88 16.78
N THR A 111 -7.29 7.44 17.94
CA THR A 111 -6.95 6.83 19.24
C THR A 111 -7.60 5.46 19.45
N TYR A 112 -8.78 5.23 18.87
CA TYR A 112 -9.45 3.92 18.98
C TYR A 112 -8.68 2.78 18.31
N ILE A 113 -7.73 3.07 17.40
CA ILE A 113 -6.84 2.07 16.80
C ILE A 113 -5.43 2.14 17.41
N THR A 114 -4.91 3.35 17.68
CA THR A 114 -3.54 3.54 18.20
C THR A 114 -3.38 3.25 19.69
N ASN A 115 -4.47 2.95 20.41
CA ASN A 115 -4.42 2.43 21.78
C ASN A 115 -3.97 0.95 21.85
N PHE A 116 -3.94 0.23 20.73
CA PHE A 116 -3.43 -1.13 20.66
C PHE A 116 -1.92 -1.15 20.37
N GLN A 117 -1.30 -2.32 20.54
CA GLN A 117 0.10 -2.54 20.15
C GLN A 117 0.18 -2.81 18.64
N LEU A 118 1.17 -2.22 17.97
CA LEU A 118 1.35 -2.33 16.51
C LEU A 118 1.49 -3.79 16.07
N GLU A 119 2.26 -4.58 16.83
CA GLU A 119 2.58 -5.99 16.58
C GLU A 119 1.35 -6.89 16.54
N ARG A 120 0.24 -6.44 17.15
CA ARG A 120 -1.04 -7.20 17.14
C ARG A 120 -1.76 -7.14 15.79
N PHE A 121 -1.34 -6.22 14.93
CA PHE A 121 -1.81 -6.10 13.56
C PHE A 121 -0.84 -6.69 12.53
N ASP A 122 0.33 -7.18 12.93
CA ASP A 122 1.31 -7.73 11.99
C ASP A 122 0.83 -9.07 11.41
N LEU A 123 0.89 -9.18 10.09
CA LEU A 123 0.46 -10.32 9.29
C LEU A 123 1.63 -11.03 8.61
N ALA A 124 2.88 -10.61 8.84
CA ALA A 124 4.06 -11.14 8.14
C ALA A 124 4.27 -12.65 8.32
N SER A 125 3.75 -13.21 9.42
CA SER A 125 3.82 -14.65 9.73
C SER A 125 3.23 -15.56 8.65
N ASN A 126 2.29 -15.07 7.84
CA ASN A 126 1.70 -15.84 6.75
C ASN A 126 1.17 -14.91 5.64
N PRO A 127 1.77 -14.94 4.43
CA PRO A 127 1.36 -14.09 3.30
C PRO A 127 -0.13 -14.19 2.93
N ALA A 128 -0.75 -15.35 3.13
CA ALA A 128 -2.17 -15.57 2.81
C ALA A 128 -3.11 -14.71 3.67
N LEU A 129 -2.64 -14.22 4.83
CA LEU A 129 -3.44 -13.37 5.71
C LEU A 129 -3.78 -12.03 5.07
N MET A 130 -2.96 -11.53 4.15
CA MET A 130 -3.27 -10.30 3.40
C MET A 130 -4.52 -10.50 2.52
N GLY A 131 -4.60 -11.61 1.79
CA GLY A 131 -5.78 -11.90 0.98
C GLY A 131 -7.02 -12.22 1.80
N ARG A 132 -6.85 -12.90 2.95
CA ARG A 132 -7.95 -13.10 3.90
C ARG A 132 -8.45 -11.79 4.50
N LEU A 133 -7.55 -10.84 4.78
CA LEU A 133 -7.92 -9.50 5.24
C LEU A 133 -8.73 -8.76 4.16
N VAL A 134 -8.31 -8.82 2.89
CA VAL A 134 -9.06 -8.26 1.76
C VAL A 134 -10.45 -8.90 1.67
N SER A 135 -10.54 -10.22 1.77
CA SER A 135 -11.81 -10.95 1.77
C SER A 135 -12.72 -10.56 2.94
N LEU A 136 -12.15 -10.43 4.14
CA LEU A 136 -12.86 -10.03 5.35
C LEU A 136 -13.45 -8.62 5.22
N MET A 137 -12.61 -7.67 4.79
CA MET A 137 -12.92 -6.24 4.88
C MET A 137 -13.58 -5.68 3.63
N PHE A 138 -13.33 -6.26 2.46
CA PHE A 138 -13.76 -5.73 1.16
C PHE A 138 -14.45 -6.78 0.27
N LYS A 139 -14.42 -8.06 0.62
CA LYS A 139 -14.92 -9.23 -0.15
C LYS A 139 -14.21 -9.49 -1.50
N THR A 140 -13.72 -8.45 -2.18
CA THR A 140 -13.06 -8.53 -3.49
C THR A 140 -11.88 -7.57 -3.57
N PRO A 141 -10.85 -7.87 -4.39
CA PRO A 141 -9.76 -6.93 -4.61
C PRO A 141 -10.22 -5.59 -5.23
N ALA A 142 -11.24 -5.59 -6.08
CA ALA A 142 -11.83 -4.39 -6.70
C ALA A 142 -12.34 -3.41 -5.64
N ARG A 143 -13.11 -3.92 -4.68
CA ARG A 143 -13.62 -3.12 -3.57
C ARG A 143 -12.49 -2.65 -2.65
N TYR A 144 -11.42 -3.42 -2.49
CA TYR A 144 -10.23 -2.97 -1.76
C TYR A 144 -9.54 -1.81 -2.49
N MET A 145 -9.36 -1.91 -3.81
CA MET A 145 -8.77 -0.86 -4.62
C MET A 145 -9.58 0.44 -4.54
N SER A 146 -10.91 0.34 -4.61
CA SER A 146 -11.85 1.48 -4.53
C SER A 146 -12.14 1.96 -3.10
N ARG A 147 -11.55 1.34 -2.07
CA ARG A 147 -11.81 1.63 -0.65
C ARG A 147 -13.30 1.55 -0.29
N GLU A 148 -13.94 0.45 -0.66
CA GLU A 148 -15.36 0.17 -0.42
C GLU A 148 -15.53 -0.98 0.59
N PRO A 149 -15.25 -0.76 1.89
CA PRO A 149 -15.32 -1.81 2.89
C PRO A 149 -16.74 -2.34 3.07
N VAL A 150 -16.84 -3.52 3.67
CA VAL A 150 -18.10 -4.16 4.07
C VAL A 150 -18.80 -3.31 5.13
N GLY A 151 -20.13 -3.21 5.02
CA GLY A 151 -20.96 -2.47 5.96
C GLY A 151 -20.90 -3.05 7.38
N ASP A 152 -21.07 -2.21 8.41
CA ASP A 152 -20.85 -2.61 9.81
C ASP A 152 -21.74 -3.78 10.27
N TYR A 153 -23.00 -3.79 9.84
CA TYR A 153 -23.96 -4.85 10.16
C TYR A 153 -23.55 -6.20 9.55
N GLU A 154 -23.32 -6.24 8.23
CA GLU A 154 -22.86 -7.42 7.49
C GLU A 154 -21.54 -7.93 8.09
N PHE A 155 -20.59 -7.02 8.33
CA PHE A 155 -19.28 -7.34 8.87
C PHE A 155 -19.35 -8.07 10.22
N LYS A 156 -20.15 -7.58 11.16
CA LYS A 156 -20.27 -8.17 12.50
C LYS A 156 -21.05 -9.48 12.48
N ASN A 157 -22.15 -9.52 11.75
CA ASN A 157 -23.06 -10.67 11.74
C ASN A 157 -22.46 -11.88 11.00
N ASP A 158 -21.86 -11.67 9.83
CA ASP A 158 -21.29 -12.75 9.02
C ASP A 158 -20.10 -13.45 9.70
N ASN A 159 -19.40 -12.72 10.57
CA ASN A 159 -18.15 -13.16 11.17
C ASN A 159 -18.26 -13.47 12.68
N ASN A 160 -19.46 -13.42 13.25
CA ASN A 160 -19.73 -13.67 14.68
C ASN A 160 -18.81 -12.85 15.62
N LEU A 161 -18.60 -11.58 15.29
CA LEU A 161 -17.69 -10.71 16.04
C LEU A 161 -18.33 -10.17 17.32
N ASP A 162 -17.57 -10.20 18.40
CA ASP A 162 -17.93 -9.66 19.71
C ASP A 162 -16.76 -8.84 20.31
N MET A 163 -16.86 -8.47 21.59
CA MET A 163 -15.86 -7.62 22.25
C MET A 163 -14.47 -8.26 22.37
N ARG A 164 -14.33 -9.58 22.19
CA ARG A 164 -13.02 -10.24 22.14
C ARG A 164 -12.25 -9.90 20.86
N HIS A 165 -12.96 -9.36 19.86
CA HIS A 165 -12.46 -8.99 18.54
C HIS A 165 -12.22 -7.48 18.41
N GLN A 166 -11.98 -6.79 19.53
CA GLN A 166 -11.83 -5.33 19.60
C GLN A 166 -10.87 -4.74 18.56
N GLU A 167 -9.74 -5.40 18.27
CA GLU A 167 -8.77 -4.94 17.26
C GLU A 167 -9.32 -5.04 15.84
N ILE A 168 -10.03 -6.13 15.53
CA ILE A 168 -10.69 -6.36 14.24
C ILE A 168 -11.81 -5.33 14.05
N LEU A 169 -12.60 -5.08 15.11
CA LEU A 169 -13.66 -4.06 15.11
C LEU A 169 -13.10 -2.65 14.93
N ALA A 170 -11.98 -2.33 15.60
CA ALA A 170 -11.31 -1.04 15.47
C ALA A 170 -10.74 -0.83 14.07
N LEU A 171 -10.13 -1.87 13.47
CA LEU A 171 -9.63 -1.82 12.10
C LEU A 171 -10.77 -1.65 11.09
N ALA A 172 -11.86 -2.39 11.27
CA ALA A 172 -13.03 -2.27 10.41
C ALA A 172 -13.67 -0.87 10.51
N LYS A 173 -13.68 -0.27 11.71
CA LYS A 173 -14.08 1.12 11.91
C LYS A 173 -13.13 2.08 11.17
N LEU A 174 -11.82 1.88 11.27
CA LEU A 174 -10.82 2.69 10.56
C LEU A 174 -11.05 2.69 9.05
N TYR A 175 -11.32 1.53 8.46
CA TYR A 175 -11.55 1.42 7.02
C TYR A 175 -12.84 2.09 6.56
N ARG A 176 -13.88 2.10 7.41
CA ARG A 176 -15.16 2.78 7.16
C ARG A 176 -15.12 4.27 7.45
N ASP A 177 -14.21 4.74 8.29
CA ASP A 177 -14.04 6.15 8.58
C ASP A 177 -13.47 6.86 7.34
N ASN A 178 -14.40 7.34 6.50
CA ASN A 178 -14.13 8.23 5.38
C ASN A 178 -14.09 9.71 5.82
N SER A 179 -14.10 9.97 7.14
CA SER A 179 -14.75 11.14 7.73
C SER A 179 -13.82 12.24 8.25
N SER A 180 -12.50 12.15 8.08
CA SER A 180 -11.64 13.31 8.38
C SER A 180 -10.59 13.53 7.31
N ALA A 181 -10.42 14.81 6.93
CA ALA A 181 -9.35 15.29 6.07
C ALA A 181 -7.94 15.03 6.65
N GLU A 182 -7.84 14.48 7.85
CA GLU A 182 -6.59 14.22 8.56
C GLU A 182 -5.96 12.87 8.17
N PHE A 183 -6.78 11.86 7.85
CA PHE A 183 -6.30 10.53 7.49
C PHE A 183 -6.32 10.30 5.98
N ASP A 184 -5.14 10.06 5.43
CA ASP A 184 -4.93 9.81 4.00
C ASP A 184 -5.31 8.36 3.65
N ASP A 185 -5.45 8.07 2.37
CA ASP A 185 -5.85 6.79 1.79
C ASP A 185 -5.02 5.57 2.28
N ARG A 186 -3.81 5.84 2.76
CA ARG A 186 -2.91 4.88 3.40
C ARG A 186 -3.44 4.27 4.71
N ALA A 187 -4.43 4.90 5.35
CA ALA A 187 -5.09 4.34 6.54
C ALA A 187 -5.84 3.03 6.25
N ALA A 188 -6.16 2.76 4.97
CA ALA A 188 -6.81 1.53 4.52
C ALA A 188 -5.99 0.75 3.48
N ALA A 189 -4.69 1.01 3.39
CA ALA A 189 -3.78 0.28 2.50
C ALA A 189 -2.96 -0.73 3.31
N ILE A 190 -2.83 -1.96 2.81
CA ILE A 190 -1.96 -2.96 3.41
C ILE A 190 -0.51 -2.59 3.07
N GLU A 191 0.26 -2.24 4.09
CA GLU A 191 1.68 -1.91 4.01
C GLU A 191 2.51 -3.19 4.17
N ILE A 192 3.55 -3.30 3.34
CA ILE A 192 4.56 -4.36 3.36
C ILE A 192 5.91 -3.70 3.59
N ALA A 193 6.72 -4.31 4.46
CA ALA A 193 8.14 -4.01 4.57
C ALA A 193 8.98 -5.27 4.32
N ILE A 194 10.07 -5.10 3.57
CA ILE A 194 11.08 -6.13 3.30
C ILE A 194 12.46 -5.57 3.62
N GLU A 195 13.43 -6.43 3.95
CA GLU A 195 14.81 -6.02 4.26
C GLU A 195 15.70 -5.94 3.02
N GLU A 196 15.21 -6.40 1.87
CA GLU A 196 15.97 -6.49 0.62
C GLU A 196 15.75 -5.25 -0.27
N ASP A 197 16.82 -4.83 -0.95
CA ASP A 197 16.74 -3.92 -2.09
C ASP A 197 15.92 -4.56 -3.23
N ILE A 198 15.18 -3.74 -3.98
CA ILE A 198 14.47 -4.20 -5.17
C ILE A 198 15.25 -3.79 -6.41
N GLU A 199 15.83 -4.76 -7.09
CA GLU A 199 16.51 -4.52 -8.36
C GLU A 199 15.52 -4.11 -9.46
N LEU A 200 15.87 -3.06 -10.20
CA LEU A 200 15.11 -2.59 -11.36
C LEU A 200 15.36 -3.51 -12.55
N THR A 201 14.59 -4.58 -12.64
CA THR A 201 14.64 -5.53 -13.75
C THR A 201 13.25 -5.78 -14.32
N LYS A 202 13.18 -6.28 -15.55
CA LYS A 202 11.90 -6.68 -16.19
C LYS A 202 11.17 -7.79 -15.45
N ASP A 203 11.88 -8.56 -14.63
CA ASP A 203 11.32 -9.66 -13.84
C ASP A 203 10.69 -9.17 -12.53
N ASN A 204 11.07 -7.97 -12.07
CA ASN A 204 10.59 -7.38 -10.83
C ASN A 204 9.59 -6.24 -11.07
N ILE A 205 9.73 -5.48 -12.17
CA ILE A 205 8.95 -4.27 -12.42
C ILE A 205 7.94 -4.50 -13.55
N LEU A 206 6.66 -4.40 -13.24
CA LEU A 206 5.58 -4.42 -14.24
C LEU A 206 5.42 -3.07 -14.95
N GLY A 207 5.68 -1.98 -14.23
CA GLY A 207 5.58 -0.67 -14.81
C GLY A 207 5.96 0.44 -13.84
N VAL A 208 6.16 1.62 -14.39
CA VAL A 208 6.45 2.83 -13.64
C VAL A 208 5.46 3.91 -14.03
N VAL A 209 4.98 4.66 -13.05
CA VAL A 209 4.18 5.87 -13.25
C VAL A 209 5.01 7.09 -12.85
N ILE A 210 5.10 8.09 -13.73
CA ILE A 210 5.85 9.33 -13.52
C ILE A 210 5.02 10.57 -13.91
N PRO A 211 5.35 11.76 -13.41
CA PRO A 211 4.78 12.99 -13.94
C PRO A 211 5.13 13.20 -15.42
N GLY A 212 4.20 13.74 -16.21
CA GLY A 212 4.33 13.91 -17.66
C GLY A 212 5.56 14.72 -18.10
N GLU A 213 6.06 15.62 -17.26
CA GLU A 213 7.28 16.39 -17.54
C GLU A 213 8.51 15.49 -17.73
N TYR A 214 8.63 14.40 -16.97
CA TYR A 214 9.75 13.46 -17.11
C TYR A 214 9.70 12.69 -18.43
N ALA A 215 8.50 12.50 -19.00
CA ALA A 215 8.33 11.82 -20.28
C ALA A 215 8.85 12.63 -21.47
N ARG A 216 9.02 13.95 -21.29
CA ARG A 216 9.60 14.86 -22.29
C ARG A 216 11.11 14.70 -22.46
N VAL A 217 11.76 13.87 -21.62
CA VAL A 217 13.18 13.54 -21.73
C VAL A 217 13.31 12.14 -22.35
N PRO A 218 13.52 11.99 -23.68
CA PRO A 218 13.44 10.68 -24.33
C PRO A 218 14.49 9.68 -23.82
N LYS A 219 15.66 10.17 -23.40
CA LYS A 219 16.71 9.33 -22.80
C LYS A 219 16.23 8.70 -21.49
N LEU A 220 15.51 9.44 -20.66
CA LEU A 220 14.98 8.96 -19.39
C LEU A 220 13.93 7.87 -19.60
N VAL A 221 12.99 8.10 -20.53
CA VAL A 221 11.97 7.09 -20.88
C VAL A 221 12.59 5.83 -21.46
N ARG A 222 13.62 5.96 -22.32
CA ARG A 222 14.36 4.81 -22.85
C ARG A 222 15.04 4.02 -21.75
N GLU A 223 15.67 4.70 -20.79
CA GLU A 223 16.29 4.07 -19.64
C GLU A 223 15.27 3.28 -18.82
N MET A 224 14.13 3.88 -18.46
CA MET A 224 13.08 3.16 -17.74
C MET A 224 12.55 1.94 -18.49
N LYS A 225 12.44 2.02 -19.82
CA LYS A 225 11.99 0.90 -20.66
C LYS A 225 12.97 -0.27 -20.69
N THR A 226 14.21 -0.11 -20.22
CA THR A 226 15.15 -1.23 -20.08
C THR A 226 14.71 -2.20 -19.00
N PHE A 227 14.01 -1.74 -17.95
CA PHE A 227 13.55 -2.57 -16.84
C PHE A 227 12.03 -2.59 -16.65
N ALA A 228 11.30 -1.57 -17.11
CA ALA A 228 9.85 -1.49 -16.98
C ALA A 228 9.18 -1.64 -18.36
N PRO A 229 8.38 -2.69 -18.60
CA PRO A 229 7.71 -2.87 -19.89
C PRO A 229 6.65 -1.79 -20.15
N MET A 230 6.17 -1.12 -19.09
CA MET A 230 5.22 -0.01 -19.19
C MET A 230 5.74 1.21 -18.43
N VAL A 231 5.73 2.36 -19.12
CA VAL A 231 5.92 3.67 -18.50
C VAL A 231 4.64 4.46 -18.72
N LYS A 232 3.98 4.83 -17.64
CA LYS A 232 2.75 5.61 -17.60
C LYS A 232 3.01 6.99 -17.08
N THR A 233 2.20 7.93 -17.53
CA THR A 233 2.37 9.34 -17.22
C THR A 233 1.03 9.95 -16.86
N TYR A 234 1.05 10.90 -15.95
CA TYR A 234 -0.08 11.76 -15.68
C TYR A 234 0.32 13.22 -15.79
N ASP A 235 -0.63 14.06 -16.19
CA ASP A 235 -0.38 15.46 -16.46
C ASP A 235 -0.35 16.29 -15.18
N LEU A 236 0.57 17.27 -15.16
CA LEU A 236 0.57 18.31 -14.15
C LEU A 236 -0.49 19.35 -14.52
N GLN A 237 -1.54 19.36 -13.74
CA GLN A 237 -2.57 20.41 -13.69
C GLN A 237 -2.24 21.41 -12.56
N PRO A 238 -2.67 22.68 -12.65
CA PRO A 238 -2.52 23.70 -11.60
C PRO A 238 -3.47 23.42 -10.42
N LEU A 239 -3.37 22.23 -9.87
CA LEU A 239 -4.14 21.68 -8.77
C LEU A 239 -3.19 21.36 -7.62
N SER A 240 -3.74 21.13 -6.44
CA SER A 240 -2.98 20.63 -5.30
C SER A 240 -2.35 19.27 -5.59
N THR A 241 -1.27 18.91 -4.88
CA THR A 241 -0.69 17.55 -4.93
C THR A 241 -1.72 16.46 -4.69
N ALA A 242 -2.71 16.69 -3.83
CA ALA A 242 -3.77 15.72 -3.51
C ALA A 242 -4.61 15.33 -4.75
N SER A 243 -4.84 16.28 -5.65
CA SER A 243 -5.61 16.05 -6.88
C SER A 243 -4.88 15.13 -7.87
N HIS A 244 -3.54 15.10 -7.81
CA HIS A 244 -2.72 14.24 -8.68
C HIS A 244 -2.69 12.78 -8.23
N PHE A 245 -3.10 12.48 -6.99
CA PHE A 245 -3.18 11.10 -6.53
C PHE A 245 -4.22 10.29 -7.29
N GLY A 246 -5.38 10.86 -7.62
CA GLY A 246 -6.37 10.17 -8.47
C GLY A 246 -5.77 9.69 -9.80
N ASN A 247 -5.03 10.56 -10.48
CA ASN A 247 -4.36 10.22 -11.74
C ASN A 247 -3.30 9.12 -11.57
N LEU A 248 -2.60 9.10 -10.43
CA LEU A 248 -1.65 8.05 -10.09
C LEU A 248 -2.35 6.69 -9.96
N TYR A 249 -3.50 6.65 -9.30
CA TYR A 249 -4.35 5.45 -9.20
C TYR A 249 -4.81 4.96 -10.57
N ASP A 250 -5.28 5.86 -11.43
CA ASP A 250 -5.70 5.52 -12.79
C ASP A 250 -4.56 4.90 -13.61
N CYS A 251 -3.36 5.48 -13.54
CA CYS A 251 -2.18 4.95 -14.22
C CYS A 251 -1.79 3.54 -13.72
N VAL A 252 -1.85 3.31 -12.41
CA VAL A 252 -1.57 1.99 -11.81
C VAL A 252 -2.64 0.97 -12.23
N ALA A 253 -3.91 1.36 -12.22
CA ALA A 253 -5.02 0.53 -12.69
C ALA A 253 -4.86 0.15 -14.17
N GLU A 254 -4.40 1.07 -15.01
CA GLU A 254 -4.10 0.78 -16.41
C GLU A 254 -2.94 -0.22 -16.58
N ILE A 255 -1.91 -0.15 -15.73
CA ILE A 255 -0.84 -1.15 -15.69
C ILE A 255 -1.43 -2.52 -15.38
N TYR A 256 -2.29 -2.63 -14.36
CA TYR A 256 -2.93 -3.90 -13.99
C TYR A 256 -3.77 -4.47 -15.14
N LYS A 257 -4.60 -3.64 -15.75
CA LYS A 257 -5.45 -4.03 -16.88
C LYS A 257 -4.63 -4.56 -18.05
N LYS A 258 -3.54 -3.88 -18.41
CA LYS A 258 -2.65 -4.30 -19.51
C LYS A 258 -1.83 -5.55 -19.19
N SER A 259 -1.53 -5.79 -17.91
CA SER A 259 -0.87 -7.01 -17.42
C SER A 259 -1.84 -8.18 -17.18
N GLY A 260 -3.14 -8.03 -17.48
CA GLY A 260 -4.13 -9.10 -17.29
C GLY A 260 -4.46 -9.38 -15.82
N ILE A 261 -4.13 -8.45 -14.92
CA ILE A 261 -4.37 -8.59 -13.49
C ILE A 261 -5.80 -8.18 -13.22
N LYS A 262 -6.60 -9.13 -12.73
CA LYS A 262 -7.95 -8.86 -12.25
C LYS A 262 -7.85 -8.35 -10.82
N TYR A 263 -8.38 -7.15 -10.61
CA TYR A 263 -8.63 -6.58 -9.31
C TYR A 263 -10.14 -6.45 -9.16
#